data_AF-A0A178WQF4-F1
#
_entry.id   AF-A0A178WQF4-F1
#
_cell.length_a   1.000
_cell.length_b   1.000
_cell.length_c   1.000
_cell.angle_alpha   90.00
_cell.angle_beta   90.00
_cell.angle_gamma   90.00
#
_symmetry.space_group_name_H-M   'P 1'
#
loop_
_entity.id
_entity.type
_entity.pdbx_description
1 polymer ?
#
loop_
_entity_poly.entity_id
_entity_poly.type
_entity_poly.pdbx_seq_one_letter_code
_entity_poly.pdbx_strand_id
1 'polypeptide(L)'
;MAVPAMASPSPFYALDPTRVGLDAARSKYAAAVAPTVGPERMEPVDLVVCGTVAVDRRGTRVGKGAGYSDLEIAILTEAGLIGPRTTIVTTVHDLQVVDAELPETEHDFRVDVIVTPEQVICCEPRSRPAGIVWAHLNGEKIRAIPALAARAEAQRPADRFER
;
A
#
# COMPACT_ATOMS: atom_id res chain seq x y z
N MET A 1 4.17 -2.20 8.11
CA MET A 1 3.28 -1.02 8.25
C MET A 1 4.00 0.17 7.66
N ALA A 2 3.37 1.00 6.81
CA ALA A 2 4.04 2.18 6.28
C ALA A 2 4.23 3.28 7.35
N VAL A 3 5.31 4.04 7.22
CA VAL A 3 5.52 5.27 7.99
C VAL A 3 4.56 6.36 7.50
N PRO A 4 4.16 7.33 8.35
CA PRO A 4 3.27 8.41 7.92
C PRO A 4 3.73 9.11 6.64
N ALA A 5 2.83 9.19 5.66
CA ALA A 5 3.07 9.79 4.35
C ALA A 5 4.26 9.21 3.55
N MET A 6 4.81 8.06 3.95
CA MET A 6 6.05 7.50 3.40
C MET A 6 7.22 8.51 3.36
N ALA A 7 7.26 9.46 4.31
CA ALA A 7 8.20 10.58 4.32
C ALA A 7 9.64 10.20 4.75
N SER A 8 10.00 8.92 4.65
CA SER A 8 11.31 8.37 5.04
C SER A 8 11.92 7.59 3.87
N PRO A 9 13.24 7.60 3.68
CA PRO A 9 13.94 6.70 2.75
C PRO A 9 13.67 5.21 3.02
N SER A 10 13.40 4.87 4.28
CA SER A 10 12.94 3.56 4.73
C SER A 10 11.45 3.67 5.10
N PRO A 11 10.52 3.49 4.15
CA PRO A 11 9.12 3.89 4.33
C PRO A 11 8.27 2.89 5.12
N PHE A 12 8.84 1.83 5.70
CA PHE A 12 8.08 0.83 6.46
C PHE A 12 8.64 0.61 7.86
N TYR A 13 7.77 0.45 8.85
CA TYR A 13 8.11 -0.13 10.15
C TYR A 13 8.12 -1.66 10.06
N ALA A 14 9.20 -2.28 10.55
CA ALA A 14 9.29 -3.71 10.76
C ALA A 14 8.84 -4.07 12.19
N LEU A 15 7.70 -4.75 12.29
CA LEU A 15 7.11 -5.16 13.57
C LEU A 15 7.31 -6.67 13.75
N ASP A 16 8.20 -7.06 14.66
CA ASP A 16 8.37 -8.46 15.07
C ASP A 16 7.52 -8.71 16.32
N PRO A 17 6.41 -9.49 16.24
CA PRO A 17 5.51 -9.70 17.36
C PRO A 17 6.17 -10.42 18.55
N THR A 18 7.34 -11.04 18.36
CA THR A 18 8.12 -11.63 19.46
C THR A 18 8.91 -10.58 20.24
N ARG A 19 9.07 -9.37 19.69
CA ARG A 19 9.86 -8.27 20.26
C ARG A 19 9.03 -7.06 20.65
N VAL A 20 7.88 -6.85 20.01
CA VAL A 20 7.00 -5.71 20.27
C VAL A 20 5.61 -6.17 20.71
N GLY A 21 5.00 -5.44 21.64
CA GLY A 21 3.62 -5.69 22.05
C GLY A 21 2.59 -5.20 21.03
N LEU A 22 1.32 -5.59 21.22
CA LEU A 22 0.20 -5.25 20.31
C LEU A 22 0.02 -3.74 20.09
N ASP A 23 0.40 -2.91 21.07
CA ASP A 23 0.32 -1.45 20.92
C ASP A 23 1.15 -0.93 19.74
N ALA A 24 2.21 -1.65 19.33
CA ALA A 24 3.01 -1.31 18.16
C ALA A 24 2.24 -1.41 16.83
N ALA A 25 1.05 -2.04 16.81
CA ALA A 25 0.13 -1.98 15.68
C ALA A 25 -0.49 -0.58 15.46
N ARG A 26 -0.28 0.36 16.38
CA ARG A 26 -0.66 1.77 16.23
C ARG A 26 0.56 2.57 15.78
N SER A 27 0.42 3.35 14.70
CA SER A 27 1.53 4.07 14.06
C SER A 27 2.37 4.94 15.02
N LYS A 28 1.73 5.64 15.96
CA LYS A 28 2.41 6.46 16.97
C LYS A 28 3.36 5.65 17.84
N TYR A 29 2.96 4.43 18.21
CA TYR A 29 3.76 3.55 19.04
C TYR A 29 4.81 2.82 18.20
N ALA A 30 4.46 2.38 16.99
CA ALA A 30 5.42 1.82 16.04
C ALA A 30 6.64 2.73 15.85
N ALA A 31 6.41 4.05 15.69
CA ALA A 31 7.48 5.03 15.54
C ALA A 31 8.49 5.06 16.70
N ALA A 32 8.08 4.67 17.91
CA ALA A 32 8.94 4.67 19.09
C ALA A 32 9.71 3.35 19.30
N VAL A 33 9.21 2.23 18.77
CA VAL A 33 9.70 0.89 19.12
C VAL A 33 10.17 0.05 17.93
N ALA A 34 9.82 0.44 16.71
CA ALA A 34 10.07 -0.33 15.51
C ALA A 34 11.15 0.32 14.64
N PRO A 35 12.15 -0.44 14.16
CA PRO A 35 13.06 0.05 13.15
C PRO A 35 12.34 0.32 11.84
N THR A 36 12.83 1.27 11.07
CA THR A 36 12.37 1.50 9.70
C THR A 36 13.21 0.71 8.71
N VAL A 37 12.56 0.15 7.69
CA VAL A 37 13.15 -0.65 6.62
C VAL A 37 12.68 -0.17 5.25
N GLY A 38 13.54 -0.32 4.24
CA GLY A 38 13.16 -0.21 2.85
C GLY A 38 12.70 -1.55 2.27
N PRO A 39 12.05 -1.56 1.09
CA PRO A 39 11.61 -2.78 0.41
C PRO A 39 12.73 -3.83 0.27
N GLU A 40 13.97 -3.40 0.07
CA GLU A 40 15.13 -4.28 -0.11
C GLU A 40 15.47 -5.15 1.10
N ARG A 41 14.91 -4.84 2.29
CA ARG A 41 15.11 -5.62 3.53
C ARG A 41 13.84 -6.31 4.00
N MET A 42 12.76 -6.26 3.21
CA MET A 42 11.49 -6.88 3.55
C MET A 42 11.44 -8.31 2.99
N GLU A 43 10.72 -9.17 3.69
CA GLU A 43 10.32 -10.48 3.18
C GLU A 43 9.04 -10.34 2.33
N PRO A 44 8.77 -11.31 1.43
CA PRO A 44 7.50 -11.34 0.69
C PRO A 44 6.29 -11.25 1.61
N VAL A 45 5.29 -10.47 1.19
CA VAL A 45 4.10 -10.21 1.99
C VAL A 45 3.00 -11.20 1.61
N ASP A 46 2.61 -12.06 2.55
CA ASP A 46 1.49 -12.99 2.35
C ASP A 46 0.13 -12.32 2.53
N LEU A 47 0.05 -11.34 3.43
CA LEU A 47 -1.19 -10.68 3.83
C LEU A 47 -0.99 -9.17 3.98
N VAL A 48 -1.84 -8.40 3.31
CA VAL A 48 -2.01 -6.96 3.55
C VAL A 48 -3.34 -6.73 4.25
N VAL A 49 -3.33 -6.02 5.36
CA VAL A 49 -4.54 -5.52 6.01
C VAL A 49 -4.58 -4.00 5.85
N CYS A 50 -5.54 -3.50 5.07
CA CYS A 50 -5.66 -2.07 4.77
C CYS A 50 -6.97 -1.48 5.31
N GLY A 51 -6.86 -0.24 5.79
CA GLY A 51 -8.03 0.55 6.17
C GLY A 51 -8.74 1.15 4.96
N THR A 52 -10.07 1.21 5.03
CA THR A 52 -10.94 1.67 3.94
C THR A 52 -12.07 2.54 4.50
N VAL A 53 -12.51 3.54 3.74
CA VAL A 53 -13.67 4.40 4.09
C VAL A 53 -14.98 3.75 3.64
N ALA A 54 -15.02 3.27 2.40
CA ALA A 54 -16.14 2.50 1.85
C ALA A 54 -15.61 1.46 0.84
N VAL A 55 -16.32 0.35 0.71
CA VAL A 55 -15.96 -0.76 -0.19
C VAL A 55 -17.20 -1.30 -0.88
N ASP A 56 -17.09 -1.69 -2.14
CA ASP A 56 -18.16 -2.41 -2.85
C ASP A 56 -17.93 -3.93 -2.79
N ARG A 57 -18.94 -4.72 -3.19
CA ARG A 57 -18.86 -6.19 -3.13
C ARG A 57 -17.88 -6.81 -4.14
N ARG A 58 -17.28 -6.01 -5.03
CA ARG A 58 -16.21 -6.43 -5.97
C ARG A 58 -14.81 -6.16 -5.38
N GLY A 59 -14.74 -5.55 -4.20
CA GLY A 59 -13.49 -5.20 -3.52
C GLY A 59 -12.94 -3.84 -3.93
N THR A 60 -13.64 -3.07 -4.77
CA THR A 60 -13.26 -1.68 -5.06
C THR A 60 -13.39 -0.87 -3.77
N ARG A 61 -12.41 -0.01 -3.49
CA ARG A 61 -12.33 0.70 -2.21
C ARG A 61 -12.13 2.19 -2.39
N VAL A 62 -12.71 2.96 -1.48
CA VAL A 62 -12.41 4.38 -1.31
C VAL A 62 -11.58 4.55 -0.03
N GLY A 63 -10.37 5.09 -0.19
CA GLY A 63 -9.53 5.48 0.94
C GLY A 63 -9.81 6.91 1.42
N LYS A 64 -8.90 7.46 2.23
CA LYS A 64 -8.98 8.88 2.66
C LYS A 64 -8.62 9.90 1.56
N GLY A 65 -8.36 9.44 0.32
CA GLY A 65 -8.05 10.29 -0.83
C GLY A 65 -6.57 10.70 -1.00
N ALA A 66 -5.69 10.40 -0.04
CA ALA A 66 -4.28 10.77 -0.17
C ALA A 66 -3.47 9.85 -1.12
N GLY A 67 -3.99 8.66 -1.44
CA GLY A 67 -3.35 7.70 -2.36
C GLY A 67 -2.02 7.13 -1.86
N TYR A 68 -1.80 7.06 -0.54
CA TYR A 68 -0.59 6.45 0.03
C TYR A 68 -0.64 4.93 -0.02
N SER A 69 -1.76 4.31 0.35
CA SER A 69 -1.89 2.85 0.31
C SER A 69 -1.72 2.29 -1.12
N ASP A 70 -2.22 2.99 -2.12
CA ASP A 70 -2.04 2.61 -3.53
C ASP A 70 -0.56 2.63 -3.93
N LEU A 71 0.18 3.63 -3.44
CA LEU A 71 1.63 3.71 -3.64
C LEU A 71 2.41 2.66 -2.84
N GLU A 72 1.99 2.34 -1.62
CA GLU A 72 2.58 1.27 -0.83
C GLU A 72 2.49 -0.07 -1.58
N ILE A 73 1.30 -0.40 -2.09
CA ILE A 73 1.09 -1.60 -2.92
C ILE A 73 1.96 -1.54 -4.18
N ALA A 74 1.93 -0.44 -4.93
CA ALA A 74 2.71 -0.30 -6.15
C ALA A 74 4.22 -0.47 -5.92
N ILE A 75 4.78 0.18 -4.89
CA ILE A 75 6.21 0.09 -4.52
C ILE A 75 6.60 -1.34 -4.16
N LEU A 76 5.76 -2.03 -3.38
CA LEU A 76 6.02 -3.40 -2.95
C LEU A 76 5.77 -4.41 -4.08
N THR A 77 4.88 -4.13 -5.02
CA THR A 77 4.69 -4.93 -6.22
C THR A 77 5.88 -4.80 -7.17
N GLU A 78 6.40 -3.60 -7.43
CA GLU A 78 7.64 -3.43 -8.21
C GLU A 78 8.83 -4.15 -7.56
N ALA A 79 8.88 -4.17 -6.23
CA ALA A 79 9.91 -4.88 -5.47
C ALA A 79 9.72 -6.42 -5.46
N GLY A 80 8.65 -6.95 -6.07
CA GLY A 80 8.33 -8.38 -6.08
C GLY A 80 7.86 -8.94 -4.72
N LEU A 81 7.55 -8.05 -3.77
CA LEU A 81 7.12 -8.42 -2.41
C LEU A 81 5.61 -8.65 -2.31
N ILE A 82 4.84 -7.99 -3.18
CA ILE A 82 3.39 -8.19 -3.33
C ILE A 82 3.11 -8.73 -4.72
N GLY A 83 2.41 -9.85 -4.80
CA GLY A 83 2.08 -10.51 -6.07
C GLY A 83 0.78 -11.30 -6.03
N PRO A 84 0.54 -12.20 -7.00
CA PRO A 84 -0.71 -12.96 -7.11
C PRO A 84 -1.04 -13.84 -5.88
N ARG A 85 -0.02 -14.22 -5.09
CA ARG A 85 -0.18 -15.01 -3.86
C ARG A 85 -0.52 -14.17 -2.63
N THR A 86 -0.29 -12.86 -2.68
CA THR A 86 -0.60 -11.95 -1.57
C THR A 86 -2.10 -11.74 -1.48
N THR A 87 -2.67 -11.96 -0.30
CA THR A 87 -4.08 -11.66 -0.02
C THR A 87 -4.20 -10.25 0.55
N ILE A 88 -5.10 -9.43 -0.01
CA ILE A 88 -5.38 -8.08 0.48
C ILE A 88 -6.74 -8.08 1.17
N VAL A 89 -6.78 -7.67 2.43
CA VAL A 89 -7.96 -7.72 3.29
C VAL A 89 -8.27 -6.35 3.85
N THR A 90 -9.56 -6.05 3.99
CA THR A 90 -10.02 -4.91 4.76
C THR A 90 -11.01 -5.32 5.83
N THR A 91 -10.99 -4.60 6.95
CA THR A 91 -11.98 -4.71 8.02
C THR A 91 -12.80 -3.44 8.03
N VAL A 92 -14.11 -3.56 7.89
CA VAL A 92 -15.04 -2.43 7.84
C VAL A 92 -16.33 -2.75 8.59
N HIS A 93 -17.10 -1.74 8.95
CA HIS A 93 -18.47 -1.93 9.41
C HIS A 93 -19.39 -2.26 8.22
N ASP A 94 -20.49 -2.99 8.43
CA ASP A 94 -21.45 -3.37 7.37
C ASP A 94 -21.98 -2.17 6.59
N LEU A 95 -22.23 -1.04 7.26
CA LEU A 95 -22.62 0.24 6.63
C LEU A 95 -21.58 0.83 5.66
N GLN A 96 -20.32 0.40 5.72
CA GLN A 96 -19.26 0.82 4.80
C GLN A 96 -19.18 -0.11 3.58
N VAL A 97 -19.92 -1.22 3.56
CA VAL A 97 -20.13 -2.06 2.38
C VAL A 97 -21.29 -1.49 1.60
N VAL A 98 -21.02 -0.91 0.43
CA VAL A 98 -22.02 -0.20 -0.36
C VAL A 98 -22.52 -1.05 -1.53
N ASP A 99 -23.82 -0.96 -1.81
CA ASP A 99 -24.47 -1.59 -2.96
C ASP A 99 -24.44 -0.66 -4.21
N ALA A 100 -23.32 0.03 -4.39
CA ALA A 100 -23.06 0.89 -5.54
C ALA A 100 -21.64 0.63 -6.06
N GLU A 101 -21.44 0.76 -7.36
CA GLU A 101 -20.11 0.67 -7.95
C GLU A 101 -19.29 1.90 -7.54
N LEU A 102 -18.13 1.65 -6.93
CA LEU A 102 -17.21 2.71 -6.54
C LEU A 102 -16.29 3.06 -7.72
N PRO A 103 -15.87 4.33 -7.82
CA PRO A 103 -14.92 4.73 -8.85
C PRO A 103 -13.56 4.09 -8.60
N GLU A 104 -12.89 3.67 -9.69
CA GLU A 104 -11.54 3.13 -9.67
C GLU A 104 -10.72 3.70 -10.83
N THR A 105 -9.41 3.71 -10.67
CA THR A 105 -8.42 4.12 -11.66
C THR A 105 -7.29 3.09 -11.74
N GLU A 106 -6.43 3.20 -12.76
CA GLU A 106 -5.37 2.21 -13.03
C GLU A 106 -4.38 1.97 -11.89
N HIS A 107 -4.18 2.98 -11.02
CA HIS A 107 -3.26 2.88 -9.90
C HIS A 107 -3.89 2.30 -8.63
N ASP A 108 -5.21 2.12 -8.61
CA ASP A 108 -5.92 1.59 -7.46
C ASP A 108 -5.80 0.07 -7.40
N PHE A 109 -5.90 -0.48 -6.19
CA PHE A 109 -6.04 -1.91 -5.97
C PHE A 109 -7.39 -2.23 -5.32
N ARG A 110 -7.92 -3.41 -5.64
CA ARG A 110 -9.07 -4.01 -4.97
C ARG A 110 -8.62 -4.88 -3.81
N VAL A 111 -9.47 -4.97 -2.80
CA VAL A 111 -9.31 -5.96 -1.73
C VAL A 111 -9.83 -7.32 -2.23
N ASP A 112 -9.18 -8.39 -1.78
CA ASP A 112 -9.58 -9.76 -2.09
C ASP A 112 -10.63 -10.26 -1.08
N VAL A 113 -10.61 -9.74 0.16
CA VAL A 113 -11.54 -10.12 1.23
C VAL A 113 -12.00 -8.90 2.01
N ILE A 114 -13.31 -8.82 2.24
CA ILE A 114 -13.94 -7.84 3.14
C ILE A 114 -14.41 -8.60 4.37
N VAL A 115 -13.99 -8.15 5.55
CA VAL A 115 -14.43 -8.68 6.84
C VAL A 115 -15.26 -7.62 7.55
N THR A 116 -16.50 -7.98 7.87
CA THR A 116 -17.39 -7.19 8.73
C THR A 116 -17.69 -7.97 10.02
N PRO A 117 -18.29 -7.33 11.04
CA PRO A 117 -18.79 -8.05 12.21
C PRO A 117 -19.76 -9.20 11.88
N GLU A 118 -20.53 -9.09 10.79
CA GLU A 118 -21.59 -10.05 10.44
C GLU A 118 -21.16 -11.08 9.40
N GLN A 119 -20.19 -10.78 8.54
CA GLN A 119 -19.84 -11.64 7.41
C GLN A 119 -18.42 -11.46 6.88
N VAL A 120 -18.00 -12.43 6.06
CA VAL A 120 -16.78 -12.39 5.26
C VAL A 120 -17.17 -12.50 3.79
N ILE A 121 -16.69 -11.58 2.97
CA ILE A 121 -17.01 -11.50 1.54
C ILE A 121 -15.72 -11.67 0.74
N CYS A 122 -15.65 -12.72 -0.08
CA CYS A 122 -14.58 -12.91 -1.05
C CYS A 122 -14.90 -12.13 -2.33
N CYS A 123 -13.93 -11.35 -2.82
CA CYS A 123 -14.12 -10.41 -3.91
C CYS A 123 -13.40 -10.89 -5.17
N GLU A 124 -14.07 -10.80 -6.32
CA GLU A 124 -13.51 -11.10 -7.64
C GLU A 124 -14.05 -10.12 -8.70
N PRO A 125 -13.28 -9.82 -9.78
CA PRO A 125 -11.91 -10.25 -10.00
C PRO A 125 -10.92 -9.43 -9.17
N ARG A 126 -9.82 -10.09 -8.76
CA ARG A 126 -8.67 -9.40 -8.17
C ARG A 126 -8.07 -8.39 -9.14
N SER A 127 -7.79 -7.19 -8.66
CA SER A 127 -7.13 -6.13 -9.44
C SER A 127 -6.16 -5.38 -8.54
N ARG A 128 -4.95 -5.14 -9.03
CA ARG A 128 -3.90 -4.37 -8.36
C ARG A 128 -2.91 -3.85 -9.41
N PRO A 129 -2.26 -2.71 -9.18
CA PRO A 129 -1.34 -2.15 -10.14
C PRO A 129 -0.12 -3.06 -10.30
N ALA A 130 0.43 -3.16 -11.51
CA ALA A 130 1.67 -3.89 -11.78
C ALA A 130 2.93 -3.17 -11.24
N GLY A 131 2.76 -1.91 -10.84
CA GLY A 131 3.81 -1.06 -10.30
C GLY A 131 3.34 0.39 -10.20
N ILE A 132 4.29 1.33 -10.13
CA ILE A 132 3.96 2.74 -9.97
C ILE A 132 3.45 3.30 -11.32
N VAL A 133 2.23 3.84 -11.32
CA VAL A 133 1.68 4.56 -12.48
C VAL A 133 2.17 6.01 -12.46
N TRP A 134 3.36 6.24 -13.00
CA TRP A 134 4.04 7.55 -12.96
C TRP A 134 3.22 8.69 -13.57
N ALA A 135 2.39 8.41 -14.58
CA ALA A 135 1.52 9.39 -15.21
C ALA A 135 0.49 10.01 -14.24
N HIS A 136 0.17 9.33 -13.12
CA HIS A 136 -0.75 9.81 -12.10
C HIS A 136 -0.06 10.59 -10.97
N LEU A 137 1.26 10.77 -11.04
CA LEU A 137 2.04 11.44 -10.01
C LEU A 137 2.47 12.84 -10.45
N ASN A 138 2.23 13.82 -9.58
CA ASN A 138 2.77 15.16 -9.75
C ASN A 138 4.18 15.26 -9.12
N GLY A 139 4.95 16.27 -9.54
CA GLY A 139 6.32 16.45 -9.07
C GLY A 139 6.43 16.74 -7.56
N GLU A 140 5.39 17.34 -6.95
CA GLU A 140 5.36 17.56 -5.51
C GLU A 140 5.29 16.24 -4.73
N LYS A 141 4.41 15.33 -5.14
CA LYS A 141 4.23 14.02 -4.50
C LYS A 141 5.47 13.15 -4.65
N ILE A 142 6.15 13.21 -5.81
CA ILE A 142 7.42 12.52 -6.04
C ILE A 142 8.50 13.06 -5.09
N ARG A 143 8.62 14.38 -4.91
CA ARG A 143 9.60 14.98 -4.00
C ARG A 143 9.30 14.71 -2.52
N ALA A 144 8.02 14.64 -2.16
CA ALA A 144 7.58 14.42 -0.78
C ALA A 144 7.84 12.99 -0.29
N ILE A 145 7.96 12.02 -1.20
CA ILE A 145 8.16 10.60 -0.87
C ILE A 145 9.56 10.18 -1.35
N PRO A 146 10.57 10.08 -0.46
CA PRO A 146 11.94 9.75 -0.85
C PRO A 146 12.07 8.46 -1.67
N ALA A 147 11.25 7.45 -1.35
CA ALA A 147 11.22 6.18 -2.08
C ALA A 147 10.77 6.33 -3.54
N LEU A 148 9.95 7.33 -3.87
CA LEU A 148 9.57 7.67 -5.25
C LEU A 148 10.66 8.48 -5.94
N ALA A 149 11.22 9.49 -5.27
CA ALA A 149 12.31 10.30 -5.83
C ALA A 149 13.50 9.42 -6.27
N ALA A 150 13.94 8.50 -5.42
CA ALA A 150 15.04 7.58 -5.73
C ALA A 150 14.72 6.66 -6.92
N ARG A 151 13.48 6.18 -7.04
CA ARG A 151 13.02 5.36 -8.17
C ARG A 151 12.94 6.16 -9.48
N ALA A 152 12.43 7.38 -9.40
CA ALA A 152 12.36 8.28 -10.56
C ALA A 152 13.75 8.62 -11.10
N GLU A 153 14.73 8.80 -10.21
CA GLU A 153 16.13 9.02 -10.58
C GLU A 153 16.76 7.79 -11.23
N ALA A 154 16.53 6.60 -10.67
CA ALA A 154 17.03 5.33 -11.23
C ALA A 154 16.43 4.98 -12.61
N GLN A 155 15.24 5.49 -12.92
CA GLN A 155 14.59 5.31 -14.23
C GLN A 155 15.00 6.35 -15.27
N ARG A 156 15.70 7.42 -14.88
CA ARG A 156 16.24 8.35 -15.87
C ARG A 156 17.28 7.61 -16.69
N PRO A 157 17.19 7.63 -18.04
CA PRO A 157 18.24 7.08 -18.86
C PRO A 157 19.55 7.76 -18.44
N ALA A 158 20.56 6.96 -18.08
CA ALA A 158 21.88 7.48 -17.80
C ALA A 158 22.28 8.35 -18.99
N ASP A 159 22.54 9.64 -18.75
CA ASP A 159 23.00 10.55 -19.79
C ASP A 159 24.15 9.88 -20.51
N ARG A 160 23.92 9.60 -21.79
CA ARG A 160 24.88 9.03 -22.72
C ARG A 160 25.99 10.05 -22.93
N PHE A 161 26.93 10.12 -21.98
CA PHE A 161 28.23 10.76 -22.17
C PHE A 161 29.08 9.85 -23.06
N GLU A 162 28.74 9.84 -24.35
CA GLU A 162 29.68 9.57 -25.44
C GLU A 162 29.74 10.84 -26.30
N ARG A 163 30.70 11.71 -25.98
CA ARG A 163 31.38 12.58 -26.95
C ARG A 163 32.84 12.70 -26.55
#